data_AF-A0A9E1AG27-F1
#
_entry.id   AF-A0A9E1AG27-F1
#
_cell.length_a   1.000
_cell.length_b   1.000
_cell.length_c   1.000
_cell.angle_alpha   90.00
_cell.angle_beta   90.00
_cell.angle_gamma   90.00
#
_symmetry.space_group_name_H-M   'P 1'
#
loop_
_entity.id
_entity.type
_entity.pdbx_description
1 polymer ?
#
loop_
_entity_poly.entity_id
_entity_poly.type
_entity_poly.pdbx_seq_one_letter_code
_entity_poly.pdbx_strand_id
1 'polypeptide(L)'
;MAVKQTAGREKLGTFAPKFAELNDDVLFGEVWSREDTLSLRDRSLVTVVSLMAQGLVDSSFQYHLMTAKKNGITKAEIAEILTHAAFYAGWPKAWAAFNMAKEVWAEDETPDSAKAAHE
;
A
#
# COMPACT_ATOMS: atom_id res chain seq x y z
N MET A 1 15.88 1.91 -13.92
CA MET A 1 15.47 3.26 -14.33
C MET A 1 14.23 3.62 -13.55
N ALA A 2 14.19 4.79 -12.92
CA ALA A 2 13.00 5.27 -12.22
C ALA A 2 11.81 5.29 -13.18
N VAL A 3 10.69 4.68 -12.78
CA VAL A 3 9.44 4.78 -13.55
C VAL A 3 9.00 6.24 -13.51
N LYS A 4 8.91 6.88 -14.67
CA LYS A 4 8.48 8.28 -14.76
C LYS A 4 7.00 8.38 -14.39
N GLN A 5 6.70 9.00 -13.26
CA GLN A 5 5.35 9.30 -12.79
C GLN A 5 4.89 10.65 -13.34
N THR A 6 3.66 10.74 -13.84
CA THR A 6 3.06 11.98 -14.40
C THR A 6 1.66 12.28 -13.85
N ALA A 7 1.13 11.43 -12.97
CA ALA A 7 -0.24 11.56 -12.47
C ALA A 7 -0.49 12.89 -11.74
N GLY A 8 0.52 13.45 -11.06
CA GLY A 8 0.41 14.74 -10.39
C GLY A 8 0.16 15.84 -11.41
N ARG A 9 0.99 15.95 -12.44
CA ARG A 9 0.84 16.96 -13.50
C ARG A 9 -0.44 16.77 -14.32
N GLU A 10 -0.81 15.53 -14.63
CA GLU A 10 -2.03 15.23 -15.40
C GLU A 10 -3.30 15.63 -14.65
N LYS A 11 -3.37 15.37 -13.34
CA LYS A 11 -4.59 15.60 -12.55
C LYS A 11 -4.65 16.98 -11.91
N LEU A 12 -3.50 17.53 -11.52
CA LEU A 12 -3.42 18.73 -10.68
C LEU A 12 -2.55 19.83 -11.28
N GLY A 13 -2.00 19.66 -12.48
CA GLY A 13 -1.03 20.59 -13.06
C GLY A 13 -1.52 22.04 -13.20
N THR A 14 -2.81 22.25 -13.49
CA THR A 14 -3.42 23.59 -13.54
C THR A 14 -3.89 24.10 -12.18
N PHE A 15 -4.40 23.23 -11.32
CA PHE A 15 -4.98 23.62 -10.02
C PHE A 15 -3.92 23.84 -8.94
N ALA A 16 -2.96 22.93 -8.84
CA ALA A 16 -1.91 22.93 -7.83
C ALA A 16 -0.55 22.53 -8.47
N PRO A 17 0.02 23.36 -9.35
CA PRO A 17 1.20 23.04 -10.16
C PRO A 17 2.40 22.61 -9.32
N LYS A 18 2.64 23.28 -8.18
CA LYS A 18 3.78 22.91 -7.32
C LYS A 18 3.58 21.56 -6.63
N PHE A 19 2.36 21.24 -6.22
CA PHE A 19 2.07 19.93 -5.64
C PHE A 19 2.24 18.82 -6.67
N ALA A 20 1.75 19.05 -7.89
CA ALA A 20 1.93 18.14 -9.02
C ALA A 20 3.42 17.85 -9.32
N GLU A 21 4.25 18.90 -9.38
CA GLU A 21 5.70 18.78 -9.55
C GLU A 21 6.35 17.97 -8.42
N LEU A 22 6.05 18.30 -7.16
CA LEU A 22 6.61 17.58 -6.00
C LEU A 22 6.19 16.12 -5.94
N ASN A 23 4.95 15.82 -6.33
CA ASN A 23 4.47 14.44 -6.41
C ASN A 23 5.27 13.64 -7.45
N ASP A 24 5.40 14.17 -8.65
CA ASP A 24 5.99 13.43 -9.76
C ASP A 24 7.51 13.35 -9.66
N ASP A 25 8.17 14.48 -9.40
CA ASP A 25 9.64 14.57 -9.45
C ASP A 25 10.26 14.15 -8.12
N VAL A 26 9.77 14.66 -6.99
CA VAL A 26 10.40 14.43 -5.70
C VAL A 26 9.90 13.14 -5.06
N LEU A 27 8.59 12.97 -4.87
CA LEU A 27 8.05 11.80 -4.20
C LEU A 27 8.37 10.53 -5.00
N PHE A 28 7.92 10.44 -6.25
CA PHE A 28 8.14 9.24 -7.05
C PHE A 28 9.50 9.24 -7.78
N GLY A 29 9.89 10.35 -8.40
CA GLY A 29 11.14 10.45 -9.16
C GLY A 29 12.41 10.32 -8.31
N GLU A 30 12.38 10.73 -7.03
CA GLU A 30 13.54 10.66 -6.15
C GLU A 30 13.32 9.71 -4.96
N VAL A 31 12.34 9.99 -4.09
CA VAL A 31 12.22 9.31 -2.79
C VAL A 31 11.88 7.83 -2.93
N TRP A 32 10.88 7.49 -3.75
CA TRP A 32 10.52 6.09 -4.02
C TRP A 32 11.55 5.39 -4.90
N SER A 33 12.21 6.12 -5.80
CA SER A 33 13.23 5.58 -6.71
C SER A 33 14.59 5.33 -6.06
N ARG A 34 14.80 5.78 -4.81
CA ARG A 34 16.03 5.55 -4.04
C ARG A 34 16.06 4.14 -3.44
N GLU A 35 16.30 3.14 -4.26
CA GLU A 35 16.21 1.72 -3.87
C GLU A 35 17.53 1.09 -3.39
N ASP A 36 18.62 1.86 -3.40
CA ASP A 36 19.98 1.42 -3.05
C ASP A 36 20.12 0.90 -1.61
N THR A 37 19.35 1.47 -0.68
CA THR A 37 19.38 1.10 0.76
C THR A 37 18.09 0.48 1.27
N LEU A 38 16.93 0.88 0.72
CA LEU A 38 15.62 0.37 1.13
C LEU A 38 14.79 0.06 -0.11
N SER A 39 14.44 -1.21 -0.28
CA SER A 39 13.73 -1.72 -1.45
C SER A 39 12.32 -1.12 -1.60
N LEU A 40 11.77 -1.15 -2.81
CA LEU A 40 10.36 -0.79 -3.03
C LEU A 40 9.40 -1.64 -2.19
N ARG A 41 9.73 -2.91 -1.94
CA ARG A 41 8.95 -3.80 -1.06
C ARG A 41 8.88 -3.24 0.35
N ASP A 42 10.02 -2.90 0.94
CA ASP A 42 10.08 -2.43 2.33
C ASP A 42 9.55 -1.00 2.47
N ARG A 43 9.73 -0.16 1.46
CA ARG A 43 9.08 1.16 1.38
C ARG A 43 7.57 1.02 1.39
N SER A 44 7.02 0.10 0.60
CA SER A 44 5.58 -0.19 0.62
C SER A 44 5.09 -0.67 1.98
N LEU A 45 5.84 -1.55 2.66
CA LEU A 45 5.52 -1.98 4.03
C LEU A 45 5.41 -0.77 4.96
N VAL A 46 6.44 0.08 4.99
CA VAL A 46 6.48 1.25 5.87
C VAL A 46 5.33 2.21 5.56
N THR A 47 5.02 2.45 4.29
CA THR A 47 3.90 3.32 3.91
C THR A 47 2.55 2.74 4.34
N VAL A 48 2.31 1.44 4.11
CA VAL A 48 1.05 0.79 4.54
C VAL A 48 0.86 0.89 6.05
N VAL A 49 1.87 0.55 6.84
CA VAL A 49 1.77 0.63 8.30
C VAL A 49 1.54 2.07 8.76
N SER A 50 2.21 3.04 8.13
CA SER A 50 2.04 4.47 8.47
C SER A 50 0.63 4.97 8.21
N LEU A 51 0.04 4.63 7.05
CA LEU A 51 -1.32 5.03 6.69
C LEU A 51 -2.37 4.36 7.60
N MET A 52 -2.21 3.05 7.87
CA MET A 52 -3.05 2.35 8.84
C MET A 52 -2.98 3.01 10.22
N ALA A 53 -1.78 3.37 10.69
CA ALA A 53 -1.60 3.99 12.00
C ALA A 53 -2.28 5.36 12.11
N GLN A 54 -2.36 6.10 11.01
CA GLN A 54 -3.11 7.35 10.91
C GLN A 54 -4.63 7.13 10.82
N GLY A 55 -5.09 5.90 10.64
CA GLY A 55 -6.50 5.57 10.43
C GLY A 55 -7.00 5.92 9.03
N LEU A 56 -6.09 6.09 8.07
CA LEU A 56 -6.43 6.37 6.67
C LEU A 56 -6.80 5.05 5.99
N VAL A 57 -8.09 4.92 5.69
CA VAL A 57 -8.70 3.73 5.08
C VAL A 57 -9.60 4.20 3.93
N ASP A 58 -8.96 4.81 2.92
CA ASP A 58 -9.59 5.35 1.72
C ASP A 58 -8.86 4.85 0.46
N SER A 59 -9.18 5.44 -0.70
CA SER A 59 -8.57 5.05 -1.98
C SER A 59 -7.04 5.18 -2.01
N SER A 60 -6.46 6.07 -1.20
CA SER A 60 -5.01 6.20 -1.05
C SER A 60 -4.42 4.97 -0.37
N PHE A 61 -5.08 4.47 0.68
CA PHE A 61 -4.67 3.25 1.36
C PHE A 61 -4.78 2.03 0.44
N GLN A 62 -5.88 1.94 -0.33
CA GLN A 62 -6.05 0.89 -1.34
C GLN A 62 -4.93 0.89 -2.37
N TYR A 63 -4.55 2.06 -2.88
CA TYR A 63 -3.45 2.21 -3.83
C TYR A 63 -2.13 1.67 -3.26
N HIS A 64 -1.82 1.98 -2.00
CA HIS A 64 -0.60 1.50 -1.35
C HIS A 64 -0.64 0.01 -1.02
N LEU A 65 -1.80 -0.57 -0.72
CA LEU A 65 -1.97 -2.02 -0.62
C LEU A 65 -1.72 -2.72 -1.97
N MET A 66 -2.29 -2.22 -3.06
CA MET A 66 -2.04 -2.77 -4.41
C MET A 66 -0.57 -2.64 -4.81
N THR A 67 0.05 -1.51 -4.47
CA THR A 67 1.48 -1.27 -4.72
C THR A 67 2.36 -2.20 -3.89
N ALA A 68 2.02 -2.43 -2.61
CA ALA A 68 2.68 -3.42 -1.75
C ALA A 68 2.62 -4.83 -2.36
N LYS A 69 1.44 -5.27 -2.83
CA LYS A 69 1.27 -6.55 -3.53
C LYS A 69 2.16 -6.62 -4.77
N LYS A 70 2.13 -5.59 -5.62
CA LYS A 70 2.96 -5.51 -6.84
C LYS A 70 4.46 -5.56 -6.53
N ASN A 71 4.87 -4.98 -5.41
CA ASN A 71 6.27 -4.96 -4.96
C ASN A 71 6.68 -6.23 -4.18
N GLY A 72 5.81 -7.25 -4.12
CA GLY A 72 6.17 -8.58 -3.62
C GLY A 72 5.79 -8.86 -2.16
N ILE A 73 4.95 -8.04 -1.52
CA ILE A 73 4.34 -8.43 -0.24
C ILE A 73 3.24 -9.46 -0.48
N THR A 74 3.40 -10.63 0.13
CA THR A 74 2.48 -11.77 -0.02
C THR A 74 1.22 -11.63 0.85
N LYS A 75 0.20 -12.47 0.57
CA LYS A 75 -1.04 -12.55 1.38
C LYS A 75 -0.74 -12.86 2.85
N ALA A 76 0.18 -13.79 3.10
CA ALA A 76 0.59 -14.16 4.46
C ALA A 76 1.32 -13.01 5.17
N GLU A 77 2.26 -12.36 4.48
CA GLU A 77 3.01 -11.24 5.07
C GLU A 77 2.12 -10.03 5.38
N ILE A 78 1.21 -9.62 4.49
CA ILE A 78 0.32 -8.49 4.79
C ILE A 78 -0.60 -8.81 5.97
N ALA A 79 -1.06 -10.06 6.08
CA ALA A 79 -1.87 -10.50 7.22
C ALA A 79 -1.09 -10.37 8.54
N GLU A 80 0.16 -10.83 8.57
CA GLU A 80 1.03 -10.70 9.75
C GLU A 80 1.43 -9.25 10.05
N ILE A 81 1.74 -8.44 9.02
CA ILE A 81 2.10 -7.03 9.18
C ILE A 81 0.96 -6.25 9.86
N LEU A 82 -0.28 -6.40 9.36
CA LEU A 82 -1.44 -5.70 9.91
C LEU A 82 -1.81 -6.23 11.30
N THR A 83 -1.69 -7.55 11.53
CA THR A 83 -1.90 -8.16 12.86
C THR A 83 -0.91 -7.62 13.88
N HIS A 84 0.37 -7.58 13.53
CA HIS A 84 1.41 -7.04 14.40
C HIS A 84 1.21 -5.55 14.66
N ALA A 85 0.91 -4.77 13.62
CA ALA A 85 0.65 -3.34 13.73
C ALA A 85 -0.59 -3.04 14.60
N ALA A 86 -1.58 -3.93 14.67
CA ALA A 86 -2.79 -3.74 15.49
C ALA A 86 -2.48 -3.49 16.97
N PHE A 87 -1.43 -4.13 17.51
CA PHE A 87 -1.00 -3.96 18.90
C PHE A 87 -0.42 -2.56 19.18
N TYR A 88 0.12 -1.89 18.17
CA TYR A 88 0.77 -0.59 18.31
C TYR A 88 -0.07 0.57 17.77
N ALA A 89 -0.92 0.31 16.78
CA ALA A 89 -1.74 1.31 16.09
C ALA A 89 -3.21 1.32 16.53
N GLY A 90 -3.68 0.23 17.15
CA GLY A 90 -5.03 0.05 17.66
C GLY A 90 -5.88 -0.92 16.83
N TRP A 91 -6.65 -1.76 17.53
CA TRP A 91 -7.49 -2.81 16.94
C TRP A 91 -8.53 -2.31 15.92
N PRO A 92 -9.26 -1.20 16.15
CA PRO A 92 -10.24 -0.70 15.18
C PRO A 92 -9.63 -0.33 13.82
N LYS A 93 -8.40 0.21 13.83
CA LYS A 93 -7.70 0.56 12.58
C LYS A 93 -7.26 -0.69 11.82
N ALA A 94 -6.87 -1.74 12.53
CA ALA A 94 -6.52 -3.02 11.91
C ALA A 94 -7.74 -3.65 11.22
N TRP A 95 -8.90 -3.67 11.89
CA TRP A 95 -10.15 -4.14 11.28
C TRP A 95 -10.48 -3.40 9.99
N ALA A 96 -10.40 -2.08 10.00
CA ALA A 96 -10.66 -1.27 8.83
C ALA A 96 -9.64 -1.56 7.70
N ALA A 97 -8.35 -1.70 8.04
CA ALA A 97 -7.32 -2.06 7.07
C ALA A 97 -7.51 -3.46 6.47
N PHE A 98 -7.90 -4.46 7.29
CA PHE A 98 -8.14 -5.83 6.84
C PHE A 98 -9.28 -5.93 5.82
N ASN A 99 -10.34 -5.14 5.97
CA ASN A 99 -11.44 -5.14 5.00
C ASN A 99 -10.93 -4.81 3.58
N MET A 100 -10.06 -3.82 3.45
CA MET A 100 -9.46 -3.46 2.16
C MET A 100 -8.37 -4.45 1.70
N ALA A 101 -7.54 -4.94 2.63
CA ALA A 101 -6.48 -5.89 2.30
C ALA A 101 -7.04 -7.20 1.74
N LYS A 102 -8.17 -7.68 2.26
CA LYS A 102 -8.87 -8.87 1.73
C LYS A 102 -9.26 -8.71 0.27
N GLU A 103 -9.73 -7.53 -0.13
CA GLU A 103 -10.11 -7.27 -1.53
C GLU A 103 -8.88 -7.25 -2.44
N VAL A 104 -7.77 -6.65 -1.99
CA VAL A 104 -6.53 -6.55 -2.79
C VAL A 104 -5.84 -7.92 -2.95
N TRP A 105 -5.87 -8.77 -1.93
CA TRP A 105 -5.28 -10.12 -1.94
C TRP A 105 -6.32 -11.24 -2.14
N ALA A 106 -7.52 -10.91 -2.61
CA ALA A 106 -8.39 -11.91 -3.22
C ALA A 106 -7.64 -12.44 -4.46
N GLU A 107 -7.10 -13.65 -4.36
CA GLU A 107 -6.81 -14.46 -5.54
C GLU A 107 -8.16 -14.96 -6.09
N ASP A 108 -8.18 -15.50 -7.32
CA ASP A 108 -9.34 -16.24 -7.86
C ASP A 108 -9.55 -17.55 -7.05
N GLU A 109 -9.77 -17.43 -5.75
CA GLU A 109 -10.12 -18.53 -4.86
C GLU A 109 -11.48 -19.05 -5.31
N THR A 110 -11.45 -20.12 -6.10
CA THR A 110 -12.64 -20.93 -6.31
C THR A 110 -13.14 -21.39 -4.93
N PRO A 111 -14.47 -21.41 -4.69
CA PRO A 111 -15.05 -21.56 -3.35
C PRO A 111 -14.63 -22.81 -2.55
N ASP A 112 -13.97 -23.79 -3.19
CA ASP A 112 -13.62 -25.08 -2.61
C ASP A 112 -12.32 -25.08 -1.79
N SER A 113 -11.39 -24.13 -1.99
CA SER A 113 -10.12 -24.11 -1.24
C SER A 113 -10.25 -23.66 0.21
N ALA A 114 -11.27 -22.84 0.51
CA ALA A 114 -11.44 -22.22 1.83
C ALA A 114 -12.04 -23.17 2.90
N LYS A 115 -12.75 -24.23 2.49
CA LYS A 115 -13.36 -25.19 3.43
C LYS A 115 -12.41 -26.29 3.90
N ALA A 116 -11.38 -26.63 3.12
CA ALA A 116 -10.48 -27.75 3.42
C ALA A 116 -9.37 -27.41 4.45
N ALA A 117 -9.14 -26.12 4.74
CA ALA A 117 -8.03 -25.69 5.61
C ALA A 117 -8.40 -25.57 7.11
N HIS A 118 -9.65 -25.86 7.47
CA HIS A 118 -10.17 -25.72 8.84
C HIS A 118 -10.91 -26.96 9.38
N GLU A 119 -10.70 -28.13 8.77
CA GLU A 119 -10.95 -29.45 9.38
C GLU A 119 -9.66 -30.01 10.00
#